data_AF-A0A8D0B551-F1
#
_entry.id   AF-A0A8D0B551-F1
#
_cell.length_a   1.000
_cell.length_b   1.000
_cell.length_c   1.000
_cell.angle_alpha   90.00
_cell.angle_beta   90.00
_cell.angle_gamma   90.00
#
_symmetry.space_group_name_H-M   'P 1'
#
loop_
_entity.id
_entity.type
_entity.pdbx_description
1 polymer ?
#
loop_
_entity_poly.entity_id
_entity_poly.type
_entity_poly.pdbx_seq_one_letter_code
_entity_poly.pdbx_strand_id
1 'polypeptide(L)'
;MPKAVKCKGEGREKKTIHPYSRKAAQLTKEVHKQEKKDKLKNERAFRLSIIGEKLLWFQSHLDPNKVEYTKKEACELIENILFYLFAVSCEGFVLSTLVCFEHIQNGGAQDKTIYLQRFSDELEQIELRNSIKGRQARQHFSREAVIKQTMERERHIYEGYGLEIPDIVNCKHLKTFRDWDGDLQKLSNIKMRKLSSKDAFINSSEKPAAETETESCAAKNMD
;
A
#
# COMPACT_ATOMS: atom_id res chain seq x y z
N MET A 1 47.41 -31.99 -49.14
CA MET A 1 46.14 -32.59 -48.69
C MET A 1 45.57 -31.74 -47.56
N PRO A 2 44.34 -31.19 -47.66
CA PRO A 2 43.75 -30.45 -46.55
C PRO A 2 43.20 -31.44 -45.50
N LYS A 3 43.43 -31.14 -44.21
CA LYS A 3 42.95 -31.98 -43.10
C LYS A 3 41.43 -31.84 -42.93
N ALA A 4 40.77 -32.98 -42.72
CA ALA A 4 39.32 -33.11 -42.57
C ALA A 4 38.75 -32.17 -41.48
N VAL A 5 37.72 -31.42 -41.85
CA VAL A 5 36.88 -30.65 -40.93
C VAL A 5 36.09 -31.64 -40.07
N LYS A 6 36.39 -31.67 -38.78
CA LYS A 6 35.67 -32.51 -37.82
C LYS A 6 34.35 -31.82 -37.46
N CYS A 7 33.27 -32.14 -38.19
CA CYS A 7 31.92 -31.88 -37.71
C CYS A 7 31.71 -32.63 -36.38
N LYS A 8 31.38 -31.89 -35.33
CA LYS A 8 30.69 -32.37 -34.12
C LYS A 8 29.53 -31.38 -33.94
N GLY A 9 28.27 -31.74 -34.00
CA GLY A 9 27.60 -32.98 -33.60
C GLY A 9 26.31 -32.48 -32.93
N GLU A 10 25.19 -33.00 -33.41
CA GLU A 10 23.83 -32.71 -32.95
C GLU A 10 23.68 -32.87 -31.43
N GLY A 11 22.78 -32.09 -30.83
CA GLY A 11 22.39 -32.23 -29.43
C GLY A 11 23.46 -31.78 -28.42
N ARG A 12 23.54 -30.48 -28.10
CA ARG A 12 24.17 -30.04 -26.84
C ARG A 12 23.26 -30.48 -25.69
N GLU A 13 23.30 -31.76 -25.31
CA GLU A 13 22.93 -32.18 -23.97
C GLU A 13 23.64 -31.25 -22.98
N LYS A 14 22.92 -30.81 -21.94
CA LYS A 14 23.49 -29.96 -20.89
C LYS A 14 24.60 -30.73 -20.19
N LYS A 15 25.82 -30.62 -20.72
CA LYS A 15 27.01 -31.28 -20.19
C LYS A 15 27.10 -31.01 -18.71
N THR A 16 27.22 -32.06 -17.90
CA THR A 16 27.46 -31.98 -16.46
C THR A 16 28.61 -31.01 -16.22
N ILE A 17 28.31 -29.85 -15.64
CA ILE A 17 29.29 -28.80 -15.39
C ILE A 17 29.95 -29.10 -14.06
N HIS A 18 31.26 -29.29 -14.05
CA HIS A 18 32.02 -29.47 -12.83
C HIS A 18 31.95 -28.19 -11.96
N PRO A 19 31.73 -28.28 -10.63
CA PRO A 19 31.48 -27.13 -9.75
C PRO A 19 32.60 -26.07 -9.78
N TYR A 20 33.85 -26.48 -9.96
CA TYR A 20 35.01 -25.57 -10.03
C TYR A 20 35.38 -25.12 -11.45
N SER A 21 34.55 -25.42 -12.45
CA SER A 21 34.80 -25.01 -13.83
C SER A 21 34.62 -23.50 -14.01
N ARG A 22 35.36 -22.89 -14.96
CA ARG A 22 35.13 -21.50 -15.40
C ARG A 22 33.67 -21.25 -15.78
N LYS A 23 33.02 -22.24 -16.40
CA LYS A 23 31.61 -22.17 -16.79
C LYS A 23 30.68 -22.14 -15.57
N ALA A 24 30.97 -22.91 -14.53
CA ALA A 24 30.21 -22.88 -13.27
C ALA A 24 30.37 -21.52 -12.58
N ALA A 25 31.60 -21.00 -12.49
CA ALA A 25 31.85 -19.67 -11.92
C ALA A 25 31.10 -18.54 -12.66
N GLN A 26 30.99 -18.62 -13.99
CA GLN A 26 30.20 -17.67 -14.79
C GLN A 26 28.70 -17.77 -14.49
N LEU A 27 28.16 -18.98 -14.40
CA LEU A 27 26.75 -19.19 -14.06
C LEU A 27 26.44 -18.65 -12.66
N THR A 28 27.29 -18.93 -11.66
CA THR A 28 27.12 -18.40 -10.31
C THR A 28 27.11 -16.88 -10.30
N LYS A 29 28.00 -16.22 -11.06
CA LYS A 29 28.02 -14.75 -11.17
C LYS A 29 26.73 -14.20 -11.79
N GLU A 30 26.23 -14.82 -12.85
CA GLU A 30 25.00 -14.36 -13.49
C GLU A 30 23.77 -14.58 -12.59
N VAL A 31 23.72 -15.71 -11.86
CA VAL A 31 22.68 -15.96 -10.85
C VAL A 31 22.70 -14.88 -9.77
N HIS A 32 23.86 -14.58 -9.18
CA HIS A 32 23.96 -13.53 -8.15
C HIS A 32 23.58 -12.14 -8.68
N LYS A 33 23.91 -11.84 -9.94
CA LYS A 33 23.52 -10.59 -10.59
C LYS A 33 22.00 -10.54 -10.80
N GLN A 34 21.41 -11.64 -11.25
CA GLN A 34 19.98 -11.77 -11.47
C GLN A 34 19.20 -11.68 -10.15
N GLU A 35 19.66 -12.35 -9.09
CA GLU A 35 19.08 -12.24 -7.75
C GLU A 35 19.07 -10.81 -7.23
N LYS A 36 20.17 -10.05 -7.41
CA LYS A 36 20.20 -8.63 -7.02
C LYS A 36 19.19 -7.81 -7.83
N LYS A 37 19.08 -8.06 -9.13
CA LYS A 37 18.12 -7.38 -10.01
C LYS A 37 16.68 -7.68 -9.59
N ASP A 38 16.37 -8.93 -9.28
CA ASP A 38 15.02 -9.35 -8.91
C ASP A 38 14.65 -8.91 -7.51
N LYS A 39 15.59 -8.89 -6.54
CA LYS A 39 15.38 -8.26 -5.23
C LYS A 39 14.96 -6.79 -5.36
N LEU A 40 15.68 -6.00 -6.17
CA LEU A 40 15.33 -4.60 -6.39
C LEU A 40 13.97 -4.41 -7.08
N LYS A 41 13.60 -5.31 -8.01
CA LYS A 41 12.26 -5.28 -8.63
C LYS A 41 11.17 -5.61 -7.62
N ASN A 42 11.38 -6.65 -6.81
CA ASN A 42 10.42 -7.09 -5.80
C ASN A 42 10.21 -6.00 -4.74
N GLU A 43 11.28 -5.32 -4.29
CA GLU A 43 11.18 -4.18 -3.37
C GLU A 43 10.41 -2.99 -3.95
N ARG A 44 10.56 -2.74 -5.26
CA ARG A 44 9.80 -1.69 -5.95
C ARG A 44 8.33 -2.08 -6.12
N ALA A 45 8.07 -3.31 -6.55
CA ALA A 45 6.73 -3.85 -6.73
C ALA A 45 5.98 -3.88 -5.39
N PHE A 46 6.65 -4.30 -4.31
CA PHE A 46 6.07 -4.31 -2.96
C PHE A 46 5.67 -2.91 -2.50
N ARG A 47 6.53 -1.90 -2.69
CA ARG A 47 6.18 -0.51 -2.37
C ARG A 47 4.97 -0.02 -3.16
N LEU A 48 4.89 -0.35 -4.45
CA LEU A 48 3.75 -0.01 -5.29
C LEU A 48 2.47 -0.72 -4.86
N SER A 49 2.56 -2.00 -4.46
CA SER A 49 1.43 -2.77 -3.92
C SER A 49 0.85 -2.10 -2.68
N ILE A 50 1.70 -1.72 -1.71
CA ILE A 50 1.27 -1.04 -0.48
C ILE A 50 0.54 0.27 -0.81
N ILE A 51 1.07 1.05 -1.75
CA ILE A 51 0.45 2.32 -2.15
C ILE A 51 -0.89 2.04 -2.84
N GLY A 52 -0.94 1.09 -3.78
CA GLY A 52 -2.15 0.73 -4.49
C GLY A 52 -3.26 0.27 -3.56
N GLU A 53 -2.96 -0.65 -2.63
CA GLU A 53 -3.90 -1.10 -1.59
C GLU A 53 -4.42 0.07 -0.75
N LYS A 54 -3.54 1.00 -0.34
CA LYS A 54 -3.93 2.21 0.40
C LYS A 54 -4.90 3.07 -0.41
N LEU A 55 -4.61 3.27 -1.70
CA LEU A 55 -5.47 4.08 -2.57
C LEU A 55 -6.82 3.42 -2.81
N LEU A 56 -6.86 2.11 -3.02
CA LEU A 56 -8.11 1.37 -3.15
C LEU A 56 -8.98 1.51 -1.90
N TRP A 57 -8.37 1.48 -0.71
CA TRP A 57 -9.09 1.77 0.53
C TRP A 57 -9.70 3.18 0.52
N PHE A 58 -8.95 4.21 0.11
CA PHE A 58 -9.51 5.56 0.00
C PHE A 58 -10.68 5.58 -0.97
N GLN A 59 -10.52 5.00 -2.16
CA GLN A 59 -11.56 4.95 -3.19
C GLN A 59 -12.86 4.32 -2.69
N SER A 60 -12.79 3.24 -1.91
CA SER A 60 -13.98 2.55 -1.38
C SER A 60 -14.67 3.29 -0.23
N HIS A 61 -13.96 4.20 0.46
CA HIS A 61 -14.49 4.99 1.58
C HIS A 61 -14.94 6.39 1.16
N LEU A 62 -14.86 6.72 -0.14
CA LEU A 62 -15.43 7.95 -0.68
C LEU A 62 -16.94 7.79 -0.91
N ASP A 63 -17.68 8.84 -0.57
CA ASP A 63 -19.10 8.95 -0.86
C ASP A 63 -19.29 9.06 -2.38
N PRO A 64 -20.06 8.17 -3.01
CA PRO A 64 -20.21 8.18 -4.47
C PRO A 64 -20.92 9.45 -4.97
N ASN A 65 -21.79 10.03 -4.15
CA ASN A 65 -22.64 11.17 -4.54
C ASN A 65 -21.99 12.54 -4.32
N LYS A 66 -20.86 12.61 -3.60
CA LYS A 66 -20.21 13.87 -3.26
C LYS A 66 -19.37 14.38 -4.43
N VAL A 67 -19.26 15.68 -4.65
CA VAL A 67 -18.50 16.23 -5.80
C VAL A 67 -17.18 16.88 -5.36
N GLU A 68 -17.07 17.23 -4.08
CA GLU A 68 -15.89 17.85 -3.49
C GLU A 68 -15.80 17.52 -2.00
N TYR A 69 -14.58 17.42 -1.49
CA TYR A 69 -14.31 17.29 -0.06
C TYR A 69 -13.68 18.56 0.47
N THR A 70 -14.10 19.00 1.64
CA THR A 70 -13.37 20.02 2.37
C THR A 70 -12.09 19.45 2.97
N LYS A 71 -11.13 20.30 3.31
CA LYS A 71 -9.90 19.87 4.00
C LYS A 71 -10.22 19.14 5.31
N LYS A 72 -11.22 19.63 6.04
CA LYS A 72 -11.68 19.02 7.29
C LYS A 72 -12.17 17.59 7.07
N GLU A 73 -13.04 17.38 6.09
CA GLU A 73 -13.56 16.04 5.78
C GLU A 73 -12.46 15.10 5.27
N ALA A 74 -11.48 15.62 4.52
CA ALA A 74 -10.31 14.85 4.13
C ALA A 74 -9.46 14.43 5.35
N CYS A 75 -9.29 15.33 6.32
CA CYS A 75 -8.66 14.99 7.61
C CYS A 75 -9.49 13.97 8.41
N GLU A 76 -10.81 14.08 8.44
CA GLU A 76 -11.70 13.10 9.09
C GLU A 76 -11.55 11.71 8.45
N LEU A 77 -11.44 11.61 7.11
CA LEU A 77 -11.14 10.34 6.43
C LEU A 77 -9.77 9.77 6.81
N ILE A 78 -8.76 10.63 6.99
CA ILE A 78 -7.43 10.21 7.45
C ILE A 78 -7.47 9.74 8.91
N GLU A 79 -8.21 10.43 9.76
CA GLU A 79 -8.38 10.00 11.15
C GLU A 79 -9.13 8.69 11.23
N ASN A 80 -10.12 8.46 10.36
CA ASN A 80 -10.80 7.18 10.25
C ASN A 80 -9.82 6.06 9.86
N ILE A 81 -8.98 6.21 8.81
CA ILE A 81 -8.01 5.15 8.46
C ILE A 81 -7.03 4.88 9.60
N LEU A 82 -6.55 5.93 10.29
CA LEU A 82 -5.61 5.79 11.40
C LEU A 82 -6.28 5.14 12.63
N PHE A 83 -7.53 5.48 12.90
CA PHE A 83 -8.31 4.88 13.98
C PHE A 83 -8.60 3.41 13.70
N TYR A 84 -8.98 3.07 12.47
CA TYR A 84 -9.17 1.68 12.06
C TYR A 84 -7.86 0.89 12.14
N LEU A 85 -6.74 1.46 11.67
CA LEU A 85 -5.41 0.85 11.86
C LEU A 85 -5.17 0.58 13.34
N PHE A 86 -5.32 1.58 14.20
CA PHE A 86 -5.11 1.46 15.65
C PHE A 86 -6.02 0.42 16.30
N ALA A 87 -7.31 0.43 15.98
CA ALA A 87 -8.31 -0.47 16.52
C ALA A 87 -8.03 -1.94 16.16
N VAL A 88 -7.49 -2.21 14.97
CA VAL A 88 -7.07 -3.54 14.55
C VAL A 88 -5.88 -4.08 15.38
N SER A 89 -5.08 -3.21 16.01
CA SER A 89 -3.97 -3.63 16.89
C SER A 89 -4.34 -3.73 18.38
N CYS A 90 -5.50 -3.23 18.78
CA CYS A 90 -5.95 -3.26 20.17
C CYS A 90 -6.94 -4.41 20.38
N GLU A 91 -6.44 -5.62 20.65
CA GLU A 91 -7.31 -6.68 21.14
C GLU A 91 -7.80 -6.37 22.57
N GLY A 92 -9.12 -6.41 22.77
CA GLY A 92 -9.74 -6.35 24.11
C GLY A 92 -11.15 -5.76 24.23
N PHE A 93 -11.79 -5.23 23.17
CA PHE A 93 -13.11 -4.61 23.33
C PHE A 93 -14.17 -5.15 22.36
N VAL A 94 -15.26 -5.66 22.94
CA VAL A 94 -16.45 -6.24 22.29
C VAL A 94 -17.15 -5.28 21.28
N LEU A 95 -16.76 -4.00 21.25
CA LEU A 95 -17.20 -3.00 20.27
C LEU A 95 -16.60 -3.24 18.87
N SER A 96 -15.48 -3.95 18.73
CA SER A 96 -14.90 -4.28 17.41
C SER A 96 -15.88 -5.12 16.58
N THR A 97 -16.56 -6.08 17.22
CA THR A 97 -17.63 -6.84 16.59
C THR A 97 -18.84 -5.99 16.19
N LEU A 98 -19.22 -4.93 16.94
CA LEU A 98 -20.38 -4.11 16.58
C LEU A 98 -20.10 -3.18 15.38
N VAL A 99 -18.92 -2.57 15.30
CA VAL A 99 -18.55 -1.72 14.16
C VAL A 99 -18.36 -2.56 12.89
N CYS A 100 -17.78 -3.77 13.01
CA CYS A 100 -17.71 -4.73 11.91
C CYS A 100 -19.11 -5.28 11.53
N PHE A 101 -20.00 -5.52 12.51
CA PHE A 101 -21.33 -6.11 12.28
C PHE A 101 -22.33 -5.14 11.62
N GLU A 102 -22.32 -3.85 11.97
CA GLU A 102 -23.10 -2.83 11.25
C GLU A 102 -22.57 -2.58 9.82
N HIS A 103 -21.26 -2.73 9.60
CA HIS A 103 -20.67 -2.61 8.26
C HIS A 103 -20.98 -3.82 7.35
N ILE A 104 -21.20 -5.01 7.92
CA ILE A 104 -21.51 -6.25 7.18
C ILE A 104 -22.93 -6.26 6.60
N GLN A 105 -23.88 -5.54 7.19
CA GLN A 105 -25.27 -5.53 6.69
C GLN A 105 -25.50 -4.63 5.46
N ASN A 106 -24.58 -3.70 5.16
CA ASN A 106 -24.64 -2.87 3.96
C ASN A 106 -23.82 -3.51 2.83
N GLY A 107 -24.47 -4.47 2.17
CA GLY A 107 -23.88 -5.38 1.18
C GLY A 107 -23.06 -4.72 0.08
N GLY A 108 -21.95 -5.40 -0.27
CA GLY A 108 -21.16 -5.14 -1.48
C GLY A 108 -19.66 -5.10 -1.23
N ALA A 109 -18.96 -6.08 -1.81
CA ALA A 109 -17.51 -6.20 -2.04
C ALA A 109 -16.60 -6.64 -0.88
N GLN A 110 -15.99 -7.80 -1.12
CA GLN A 110 -14.92 -8.48 -0.39
C GLN A 110 -13.57 -7.72 -0.36
N ASP A 111 -13.55 -6.43 -0.71
CA ASP A 111 -12.31 -5.68 -0.94
C ASP A 111 -12.03 -4.61 0.13
N LYS A 112 -12.99 -4.36 1.04
CA LYS A 112 -13.00 -3.20 1.97
C LYS A 112 -11.88 -3.22 3.03
N THR A 113 -11.13 -4.31 3.18
CA THR A 113 -10.26 -4.55 4.34
C THR A 113 -8.82 -4.88 4.01
N ILE A 114 -8.41 -5.07 2.74
CA ILE A 114 -7.10 -5.65 2.38
C ILE A 114 -5.91 -4.86 2.96
N TYR A 115 -5.93 -3.53 2.85
CA TYR A 115 -4.82 -2.69 3.36
C TYR A 115 -4.68 -2.76 4.90
N LEU A 116 -5.81 -2.81 5.60
CA LEU A 116 -5.87 -2.80 7.07
C LEU A 116 -5.67 -4.20 7.66
N GLN A 117 -6.19 -5.24 7.00
CA GLN A 117 -6.06 -6.64 7.42
C GLN A 117 -4.67 -7.21 7.22
N ARG A 118 -3.80 -6.57 6.44
CA ARG A 118 -2.43 -7.04 6.22
C ARG A 118 -1.68 -7.31 7.53
N PHE A 119 -1.98 -6.55 8.58
CA PHE A 119 -1.37 -6.73 9.90
C PHE A 119 -2.27 -7.48 10.89
N SER A 120 -3.59 -7.58 10.67
CA SER A 120 -4.50 -8.27 11.60
C SER A 120 -4.18 -9.75 11.68
N ASP A 121 -4.11 -10.42 10.53
CA ASP A 121 -3.97 -11.87 10.48
C ASP A 121 -2.60 -12.29 11.03
N GLU A 122 -1.58 -11.46 10.82
CA GLU A 122 -0.25 -11.69 11.35
C GLU A 122 -0.19 -11.48 12.88
N LEU A 123 -0.83 -10.43 13.41
CA LEU A 123 -0.88 -10.19 14.85
C LEU A 123 -1.70 -11.26 15.58
N GLU A 124 -2.86 -11.64 15.04
CA GLU A 124 -3.71 -12.71 15.57
C GLU A 124 -2.95 -14.04 15.61
N GLN A 125 -2.21 -14.38 14.55
CA GLN A 125 -1.37 -15.57 14.53
C GLN A 125 -0.27 -15.54 15.59
N ILE A 126 0.36 -14.39 15.82
CA ILE A 126 1.37 -14.20 16.87
C ILE A 126 0.75 -14.38 18.25
N GLU A 127 -0.43 -13.80 18.48
CA GLU A 127 -1.18 -13.91 19.73
C GLU A 127 -1.62 -15.34 20.00
N LEU A 128 -2.17 -16.03 19.00
CA LEU A 128 -2.55 -17.43 19.11
C LEU A 128 -1.35 -18.32 19.43
N ARG A 129 -0.20 -18.10 18.78
CA ARG A 129 1.03 -18.86 19.10
C ARG A 129 1.54 -18.59 20.51
N ASN A 130 1.43 -17.35 20.99
CA ASN A 130 1.90 -16.95 22.32
C ASN A 130 0.92 -17.35 23.44
N SER A 131 -0.38 -17.49 23.15
CA SER A 131 -1.41 -17.90 24.11
C SER A 131 -1.45 -19.42 24.37
N ILE A 132 -0.83 -20.23 23.49
CA ILE A 132 -0.61 -21.65 23.73
C ILE A 132 0.31 -21.82 24.94
N LYS A 133 -0.28 -22.20 26.08
CA LYS A 133 0.43 -22.35 27.36
C LYS A 133 1.55 -23.38 27.27
N GLY A 134 2.77 -22.97 27.59
CA GLY A 134 3.97 -23.82 27.67
C GLY A 134 5.15 -23.09 28.31
N ARG A 135 6.27 -23.79 28.55
CA ARG A 135 7.52 -23.22 29.10
C ARG A 135 8.38 -22.53 28.03
N GLN A 136 7.78 -21.99 26.97
CA GLN A 136 8.51 -21.34 25.89
C GLN A 136 8.47 -19.83 26.04
N ALA A 137 9.60 -19.18 25.73
CA ALA A 137 9.69 -17.73 25.70
C ALA A 137 8.78 -17.15 24.61
N ARG A 138 8.28 -15.93 24.82
CA ARG A 138 7.46 -15.18 23.86
C ARG A 138 8.13 -15.17 22.49
N GLN A 139 7.47 -15.76 21.49
CA GLN A 139 7.97 -15.80 20.13
C GLN A 139 7.49 -14.57 19.36
N HIS A 140 8.17 -14.24 18.26
CA HIS A 140 7.78 -13.17 17.32
C HIS A 140 7.76 -11.73 17.87
N PHE A 141 8.38 -11.47 19.03
CA PHE A 141 8.44 -10.11 19.61
C PHE A 141 9.02 -9.05 18.65
N SER A 142 10.09 -9.39 17.91
CA SER A 142 10.71 -8.45 16.96
C SER A 142 9.77 -8.08 15.82
N ARG A 143 8.96 -9.03 15.34
CA ARG A 143 8.02 -8.78 14.23
C ARG A 143 6.82 -7.97 14.70
N GLU A 144 6.25 -8.33 15.85
CA GLU A 144 5.16 -7.59 16.50
C GLU A 144 5.57 -6.13 16.76
N ALA A 145 6.80 -5.90 17.25
CA ALA A 145 7.33 -4.56 17.47
C ALA A 145 7.45 -3.75 16.17
N VAL A 146 7.88 -4.37 15.07
CA VAL A 146 7.97 -3.70 13.75
C VAL A 146 6.58 -3.29 13.25
N ILE A 147 5.56 -4.14 13.42
CA ILE A 147 4.18 -3.84 13.01
C ILE A 147 3.65 -2.65 13.82
N LYS A 148 3.74 -2.71 15.15
CA LYS A 148 3.30 -1.63 16.04
C LYS A 148 4.03 -0.32 15.75
N GLN A 149 5.35 -0.39 15.52
CA GLN A 149 6.14 0.79 15.16
C GLN A 149 5.76 1.35 13.79
N THR A 150 5.36 0.52 12.83
CA THR A 150 4.94 0.97 11.50
C THR A 150 3.66 1.80 11.61
N MET A 151 2.69 1.35 12.41
CA MET A 151 1.44 2.08 12.64
C MET A 151 1.66 3.37 13.41
N GLU A 152 2.47 3.33 14.47
CA GLU A 152 2.83 4.53 15.24
C GLU A 152 3.55 5.56 14.36
N ARG A 153 4.39 5.09 13.43
CA ARG A 153 5.06 5.96 12.47
C ARG A 153 4.06 6.67 11.55
N GLU A 154 3.04 5.97 11.05
CA GLU A 154 2.00 6.62 10.22
C GLU A 154 1.26 7.72 10.99
N ARG A 155 0.92 7.46 12.26
CA ARG A 155 0.31 8.45 13.16
C ARG A 155 1.22 9.67 13.36
N HIS A 156 2.49 9.43 13.67
CA HIS A 156 3.46 10.50 13.86
C HIS A 156 3.69 11.34 12.60
N ILE A 157 3.67 10.70 11.42
CA ILE A 157 3.74 11.40 10.13
C ILE A 157 2.54 12.33 9.97
N TYR A 158 1.32 11.87 10.25
CA TYR A 158 0.11 12.69 10.12
C TYR A 158 0.11 13.90 11.07
N GLU A 159 0.54 13.70 12.32
CA GLU A 159 0.64 14.78 13.33
C GLU A 159 1.74 15.79 13.00
N GLY A 160 2.86 15.33 12.43
CA GLY A 160 4.03 16.15 12.12
C GLY A 160 4.00 16.75 10.71
N TYR A 161 4.43 15.94 9.74
CA TYR A 161 4.73 16.37 8.36
C TYR A 161 3.51 16.37 7.43
N GLY A 162 2.50 15.56 7.75
CA GLY A 162 1.33 15.30 6.92
C GLY A 162 1.47 14.02 6.11
N LEU A 163 0.36 13.29 6.00
CA LEU A 163 0.25 12.05 5.24
C LEU A 163 -0.03 12.38 3.76
N GLU A 164 0.69 11.72 2.85
CA GLU A 164 0.40 11.81 1.42
C GLU A 164 -0.82 10.93 1.09
N ILE A 165 -1.89 11.57 0.61
CA ILE A 165 -3.12 10.92 0.15
C ILE A 165 -3.55 11.47 -1.23
N PRO A 166 -4.42 10.78 -1.98
CA PRO A 166 -4.99 11.32 -3.21
C PRO A 166 -5.68 12.66 -2.96
N ASP A 167 -5.54 13.60 -3.88
CA ASP A 167 -6.19 14.91 -3.78
C ASP A 167 -7.70 14.79 -4.02
N ILE A 168 -8.44 14.58 -2.93
CA ILE A 168 -9.91 14.50 -2.94
C ILE A 168 -10.58 15.86 -2.75
N VAL A 169 -9.81 16.91 -2.44
CA VAL A 169 -10.32 18.26 -2.22
C VAL A 169 -10.59 18.95 -3.56
N ASN A 170 -9.79 18.66 -4.58
CA ASN A 170 -10.03 19.17 -5.92
C ASN A 170 -11.01 18.25 -6.67
N CYS A 171 -12.10 18.84 -7.17
CA CYS A 171 -13.16 18.12 -7.89
C CYS A 171 -12.65 17.40 -9.15
N LYS A 172 -11.67 17.99 -9.88
CA LYS A 172 -11.08 17.38 -11.08
C LYS A 172 -10.31 16.11 -10.71
N HIS A 173 -9.48 16.19 -9.69
CA HIS A 173 -8.66 15.07 -9.23
C HIS A 173 -9.51 13.96 -8.62
N LEU A 174 -10.58 14.32 -7.90
CA LEU A 174 -11.55 13.38 -7.35
C LEU A 174 -12.22 12.52 -8.44
N LYS A 175 -12.62 13.12 -9.56
CA LYS A 175 -13.20 12.37 -10.70
C LYS A 175 -12.19 11.37 -11.27
N THR A 176 -10.98 11.84 -11.57
CA THR A 176 -9.89 10.96 -12.06
C THR A 176 -9.59 9.82 -11.08
N PHE A 177 -9.65 10.11 -9.78
CA PHE A 177 -9.41 9.12 -8.75
C PHE A 177 -10.55 8.09 -8.62
N ARG A 178 -11.80 8.50 -8.83
CA ARG A 178 -12.95 7.58 -8.84
C ARG A 178 -12.94 6.64 -10.03
N ASP A 179 -12.60 7.15 -11.20
CA ASP A 179 -12.55 6.38 -12.45
C ASP A 179 -11.30 5.49 -12.55
N TRP A 180 -10.40 5.55 -11.56
CA TRP A 180 -9.21 4.72 -11.52
C TRP A 180 -9.56 3.25 -11.28
N ASP A 181 -9.03 2.37 -12.11
CA ASP A 181 -9.33 0.94 -12.17
C ASP A 181 -8.42 0.07 -11.27
N GLY A 182 -7.65 0.69 -10.37
CA GLY A 182 -6.68 -0.02 -9.55
C GLY A 182 -5.36 -0.35 -10.28
N ASP A 183 -5.17 0.08 -11.53
CA ASP A 183 -3.93 -0.17 -12.26
C ASP A 183 -2.75 0.60 -11.65
N LEU A 184 -1.77 -0.14 -11.14
CA LEU A 184 -0.55 0.38 -10.52
C LEU A 184 0.32 1.20 -11.48
N GLN A 185 0.22 0.99 -12.81
CA GLN A 185 0.96 1.79 -13.79
C GLN A 185 0.39 3.21 -13.91
N LYS A 186 -0.91 3.38 -13.65
CA LYS A 186 -1.60 4.69 -13.73
C LYS A 186 -1.46 5.51 -12.45
N LEU A 187 -0.82 4.98 -11.41
CA LEU A 187 -0.59 5.69 -10.14
C LEU A 187 0.14 7.02 -10.34
N SER A 188 1.01 7.14 -11.35
CA SER A 188 1.70 8.39 -11.65
C SER A 188 0.77 9.53 -12.07
N ASN A 189 -0.42 9.21 -12.56
CA ASN A 189 -1.39 10.19 -13.04
C ASN A 189 -2.29 10.72 -11.92
N ILE A 190 -2.31 10.05 -10.76
CA ILE A 190 -3.09 10.48 -9.59
C ILE A 190 -2.30 11.56 -8.87
N LYS A 191 -2.94 12.71 -8.65
CA LYS A 191 -2.34 13.80 -7.88
C LYS A 191 -2.45 13.50 -6.40
N MET A 192 -1.30 13.50 -5.72
CA MET A 192 -1.20 13.32 -4.27
C MET A 192 -1.10 14.69 -3.59
N ARG A 193 -1.67 14.79 -2.39
CA ARG A 193 -1.62 15.96 -1.52
C ARG A 193 -1.22 15.55 -0.10
N LYS A 194 -0.44 16.39 0.57
CA LYS A 194 -0.08 16.24 1.98
C LYS A 194 -1.15 16.88 2.84
N LEU A 195 -1.63 16.13 3.82
CA LEU A 195 -2.59 16.61 4.82
C LEU A 195 -2.12 16.22 6.20
N SER A 196 -2.09 17.20 7.10
CA SER A 196 -1.74 17.02 8.51
C SER A 196 -2.97 17.22 9.40
N SER A 197 -2.89 16.73 10.64
CA SER A 197 -3.92 16.99 11.66
C SER A 197 -4.24 18.48 11.85
N LYS A 198 -3.27 19.38 11.59
CA LYS A 198 -3.48 20.83 11.66
C LYS A 198 -4.43 21.37 10.59
N ASP A 199 -4.50 20.72 9.43
CA ASP A 199 -5.35 21.15 8.31
C ASP A 199 -6.85 20.98 8.59
N ALA A 200 -7.21 20.19 9.62
CA ALA A 200 -8.59 20.04 10.08
C ALA A 200 -9.14 21.34 10.73
N PHE A 201 -8.25 22.17 11.28
CA PHE A 201 -8.61 23.35 12.07
C PHE A 201 -8.42 24.67 11.32
N ILE A 202 -7.59 24.70 10.27
CA ILE A 202 -7.33 25.91 9.49
C ILE A 202 -8.47 26.13 8.50
N ASN A 203 -9.56 26.71 9.01
CA ASN A 203 -10.52 27.47 8.23
C ASN A 203 -10.07 28.94 8.32
N SER A 204 -9.62 29.55 7.22
CA SER A 204 -9.24 30.98 7.09
C SER A 204 -7.97 31.48 7.79
N SER A 205 -6.78 31.23 7.21
CA SER A 205 -5.69 32.24 7.15
C SER A 205 -4.51 31.78 6.28
N GLU A 206 -4.12 32.68 5.36
CA GLU A 206 -2.86 32.79 4.62
C GLU A 206 -2.54 31.83 3.44
N LYS A 207 -2.43 32.45 2.25
CA LYS A 207 -1.80 31.95 1.01
C LYS A 207 -0.33 32.43 0.99
N PRO A 208 0.61 31.70 0.36
CA PRO A 208 1.10 32.22 -0.92
C PRO A 208 1.35 31.18 -2.04
N ALA A 209 1.15 31.67 -3.28
CA ALA A 209 1.61 31.28 -4.65
C ALA A 209 2.14 29.86 -4.93
N ALA A 210 1.83 29.13 -6.01
CA ALA A 210 1.13 29.28 -7.29
C ALA A 210 0.63 27.85 -7.65
N GLU A 211 -0.52 27.60 -8.28
CA GLU A 211 -0.90 27.86 -9.67
C GLU A 211 -2.44 27.87 -9.77
N THR A 212 -2.96 28.76 -10.61
CA THR A 212 -4.30 28.74 -11.22
C THR A 212 -4.50 27.41 -11.94
N GLU A 213 -5.60 26.68 -11.76
CA GLU A 213 -6.86 26.92 -12.47
C GLU A 213 -8.06 26.68 -11.54
N THR A 214 -8.78 27.75 -11.23
CA THR A 214 -10.16 27.71 -10.81
C THR A 214 -11.02 27.35 -12.01
N GLU A 215 -11.52 26.12 -12.05
CA GLU A 215 -12.68 25.78 -12.86
C GLU A 215 -13.70 25.19 -11.89
N SER A 216 -14.66 26.04 -11.50
CA SER A 216 -15.80 25.64 -10.68
C SER A 216 -16.63 24.62 -11.46
N CYS A 217 -17.04 23.52 -10.81
CA CYS A 217 -18.14 22.72 -11.31
C CYS A 217 -19.42 23.54 -11.12
N ALA A 218 -19.72 24.44 -12.06
CA ALA A 218 -21.04 25.00 -12.19
C ALA A 218 -22.00 23.87 -12.55
N ALA A 219 -22.95 23.60 -11.65
CA ALA A 219 -24.13 22.81 -11.93
C ALA A 219 -24.85 23.42 -13.15
N LYS A 220 -24.81 22.73 -14.28
CA LYS A 220 -25.76 22.94 -15.37
C LYS A 220 -26.92 21.98 -15.14
N ASN A 221 -27.87 22.41 -14.32
CA ASN A 221 -29.27 22.06 -14.51
C ASN A 221 -29.90 23.25 -15.25
N MET A 222 -30.44 23.03 -16.44
CA MET A 222 -31.61 23.72 -16.99
C MET A 222 -32.02 23.04 -18.31
N ASP A 223 -33.26 22.53 -18.28
CA ASP A 223 -34.20 22.09 -19.34
C ASP A 223 -33.78 21.10 -20.44
#